data_AF-R6E1P1-F1
#
_entry.id   AF-R6E1P1-F1
#
_cell.length_a   1.000
_cell.length_b   1.000
_cell.length_c   1.000
_cell.angle_alpha   90.00
_cell.angle_beta   90.00
_cell.angle_gamma   90.00
#
_symmetry.space_group_name_H-M   'P 1'
#
loop_
_entity.id
_entity.type
_entity.pdbx_description
1 polymer ?
#
loop_
_entity_poly.entity_id
_entity_poly.type
_entity_poly.pdbx_seq_one_letter_code
_entity_poly.pdbx_strand_id
1 'polypeptide(L)'
;MCVARSNQNVAYCLYGSKRHMMMEVFTDSSKPFYKFGNLMFLNKIETPCLVEFFKSRFADTGKNINNEASHLIVELVDNHPYYAQQLAQLSWLRTKDICNVDVVREG
;
A
#
# COMPACT_ATOMS: atom_id res chain seq x y z
N MET A 1 -4.89 -5.79 -10.79
CA MET A 1 -5.88 -6.63 -10.07
C MET A 1 -7.08 -6.79 -10.99
N CYS A 2 -7.61 -7.98 -11.18
CA CYS A 2 -8.83 -8.23 -11.96
C CYS A 2 -9.92 -8.69 -11.00
N VAL A 3 -11.12 -8.11 -11.10
CA VAL A 3 -12.28 -8.52 -10.31
C VAL A 3 -13.34 -9.09 -11.24
N ALA A 4 -13.54 -10.39 -11.18
CA ALA A 4 -14.57 -11.10 -11.94
C ALA A 4 -15.79 -11.35 -11.05
N ARG A 5 -16.99 -11.07 -11.55
CA ARG A 5 -18.24 -11.47 -10.88
C ARG A 5 -18.85 -12.63 -11.67
N SER A 6 -19.02 -13.80 -11.03
CA SER A 6 -19.75 -14.92 -11.63
C SER A 6 -20.87 -15.34 -10.68
N ASN A 7 -22.12 -15.25 -11.18
CA ASN A 7 -23.39 -15.40 -10.44
C ASN A 7 -23.65 -14.36 -9.34
N GLN A 8 -24.94 -14.21 -8.98
CA GLN A 8 -25.49 -13.02 -8.30
C GLN A 8 -24.83 -12.61 -6.97
N ASN A 9 -23.96 -13.41 -6.35
CA ASN A 9 -23.36 -13.14 -5.03
C ASN A 9 -21.86 -13.46 -4.89
N VAL A 10 -21.09 -13.74 -5.96
CA VAL A 10 -19.65 -14.09 -5.83
C VAL A 10 -18.74 -13.17 -6.63
N ALA A 11 -17.70 -12.65 -5.98
CA ALA A 11 -16.64 -11.87 -6.60
C ALA A 11 -15.29 -12.59 -6.44
N TYR A 12 -14.59 -12.81 -7.55
CA TYR A 12 -13.25 -13.37 -7.61
C TYR A 12 -12.24 -12.24 -7.81
N CYS A 13 -11.24 -12.16 -6.93
CA CYS A 13 -10.13 -11.21 -7.04
C CYS A 13 -8.87 -11.93 -7.50
N LEU A 14 -8.40 -11.61 -8.71
CA LEU A 14 -7.20 -12.17 -9.32
C LEU A 14 -6.09 -11.09 -9.32
N TYR A 15 -4.95 -11.39 -8.72
CA TYR A 15 -3.82 -10.47 -8.65
C TYR A 15 -2.51 -11.17 -9.04
N GLY A 16 -1.57 -10.41 -9.58
CA GLY A 16 -0.29 -10.93 -10.07
C GLY A 16 0.67 -9.80 -10.43
N SER A 17 1.96 -10.01 -10.23
CA SER A 17 3.03 -9.04 -10.51
C SER A 17 3.32 -8.89 -12.01
N LYS A 18 3.01 -9.90 -12.82
CA LYS A 18 3.20 -9.88 -14.29
C LYS A 18 2.00 -9.23 -15.00
N ARG A 19 1.95 -7.89 -14.95
CA ARG A 19 0.88 -7.07 -15.56
C ARG A 19 0.62 -7.40 -17.03
N HIS A 20 1.67 -7.63 -17.82
CA HIS A 20 1.56 -7.94 -19.24
C HIS A 20 0.82 -9.25 -19.51
N MET A 21 1.25 -10.34 -18.84
CA MET A 21 0.59 -11.65 -18.97
C MET A 21 -0.87 -11.60 -18.51
N MET A 22 -1.16 -10.92 -17.40
CA MET A 22 -2.55 -10.79 -16.95
C MET A 22 -3.40 -9.99 -17.95
N MET A 23 -2.87 -8.90 -18.52
CA MET A 23 -3.60 -8.14 -19.53
C MET A 23 -3.95 -9.03 -20.73
N GLU A 24 -2.97 -9.73 -21.31
CA GLU A 24 -3.20 -10.61 -22.48
C GLU A 24 -4.30 -11.65 -22.21
N VAL A 25 -4.31 -12.28 -21.04
CA VAL A 25 -5.30 -13.32 -20.70
C VAL A 25 -6.73 -12.76 -20.56
N PHE A 26 -6.89 -11.50 -20.12
CA PHE A 26 -8.21 -10.88 -19.88
C PHE A 26 -8.69 -9.95 -21.02
N THR A 27 -7.81 -9.52 -21.92
CA THR A 27 -8.13 -8.56 -23.01
C THR A 27 -8.07 -9.15 -24.42
N ASP A 28 -7.50 -10.33 -24.61
CA ASP A 28 -7.45 -11.02 -25.91
C ASP A 28 -8.71 -11.88 -26.11
N SER A 29 -9.46 -11.64 -27.20
CA SER A 29 -10.69 -12.35 -27.54
C SER A 29 -10.49 -13.84 -27.83
N SER A 30 -9.25 -14.27 -28.08
CA SER A 30 -8.88 -15.68 -28.27
C SER A 30 -8.61 -16.45 -26.97
N LYS A 31 -8.58 -15.75 -25.81
CA LYS A 31 -8.27 -16.34 -24.50
C LYS A 31 -9.53 -16.60 -23.68
N PRO A 32 -9.54 -17.65 -22.82
CA PRO A 32 -10.74 -18.10 -22.10
C PRO A 32 -11.31 -17.09 -21.08
N PHE A 33 -10.57 -16.03 -20.73
CA PHE A 33 -10.99 -15.03 -19.75
C PHE A 33 -11.25 -13.64 -20.36
N TYR A 34 -11.41 -13.54 -21.68
CA TYR A 34 -11.79 -12.29 -22.34
C TYR A 34 -13.05 -11.68 -21.72
N LYS A 35 -12.95 -10.44 -21.22
CA LYS A 35 -14.04 -9.71 -20.54
C LYS A 35 -14.65 -10.44 -19.33
N PHE A 36 -13.94 -11.40 -18.74
CA PHE A 36 -14.44 -12.17 -17.59
C PHE A 36 -14.52 -11.35 -16.29
N GLY A 37 -13.99 -10.12 -16.27
CA GLY A 37 -14.04 -9.22 -15.13
C GLY A 37 -13.59 -7.80 -15.45
N ASN A 38 -13.70 -6.92 -14.45
CA ASN A 38 -13.18 -5.55 -14.52
C ASN A 38 -11.69 -5.52 -14.17
N LEU A 39 -10.90 -4.88 -15.03
CA LEU A 39 -9.50 -4.62 -14.76
C LEU A 39 -9.38 -3.38 -13.87
N MET A 40 -8.77 -3.55 -12.69
CA MET A 40 -8.44 -2.48 -11.76
C MET A 40 -6.92 -2.36 -11.62
N PHE A 41 -6.41 -1.15 -11.83
CA PHE A 41 -5.01 -0.84 -11.58
C PHE A 41 -4.87 -0.33 -10.14
N LEU A 42 -4.01 -0.99 -9.38
CA LEU A 42 -3.61 -0.51 -8.06
C LEU A 42 -2.50 0.51 -8.27
N ASN A 43 -2.82 1.76 -7.94
CA ASN A 43 -1.82 2.82 -7.85
C ASN A 43 -1.14 2.76 -6.50
N LYS A 44 -0.05 3.52 -6.35
CA LYS A 44 0.57 3.75 -5.05
C LYS A 44 -0.45 4.40 -4.10
N ILE A 45 -0.33 4.12 -2.81
CA ILE A 45 -1.18 4.74 -1.79
C ILE A 45 -0.81 6.23 -1.74
N GLU A 46 -1.81 7.09 -1.56
CA GLU A 46 -1.55 8.53 -1.47
C GLU A 46 -0.86 8.88 -0.15
N THR A 47 0.04 9.88 -0.19
CA THR A 47 0.77 10.37 0.97
C THR A 47 -0.13 10.66 2.18
N PRO A 48 -1.28 11.37 2.05
CA PRO A 48 -2.14 11.66 3.20
C PRO A 48 -2.67 10.40 3.89
N CYS A 49 -3.01 9.35 3.12
CA CYS A 49 -3.47 8.09 3.68
C CYS A 49 -2.38 7.40 4.51
N LEU A 50 -1.13 7.42 4.04
CA LEU A 50 -0.01 6.85 4.79
C LEU A 50 0.33 7.67 6.03
N VAL A 51 0.30 9.01 5.93
CA VAL A 51 0.55 9.89 7.08
C VAL A 51 -0.48 9.67 8.18
N GLU A 52 -1.77 9.64 7.84
CA GLU A 52 -2.83 9.36 8.83
C GLU A 52 -2.74 7.94 9.39
N PHE A 53 -2.37 6.96 8.56
CA PHE A 53 -2.10 5.60 9.02
C PHE A 53 -0.98 5.57 10.06
N PHE A 54 0.15 6.25 9.84
CA PHE A 54 1.25 6.29 10.79
C PHE A 54 0.85 6.95 12.11
N LYS A 55 0.20 8.13 12.04
CA LYS A 55 -0.27 8.83 13.25
C LYS A 55 -1.16 7.95 14.11
N SER A 56 -2.15 7.28 13.50
CA SER A 56 -3.03 6.35 14.21
C SER A 56 -2.25 5.20 14.85
N ARG A 57 -1.31 4.58 14.13
CA ARG A 57 -0.54 3.44 14.66
C ARG A 57 0.41 3.79 15.78
N PHE A 58 1.03 4.98 15.74
CA PHE A 58 1.81 5.47 16.86
C PHE A 58 0.91 5.74 18.07
N ALA A 59 -0.22 6.44 17.86
CA ALA A 59 -1.17 6.77 18.91
C ALA A 59 -1.77 5.54 19.60
N ASP A 60 -2.09 4.48 18.85
CA ASP A 60 -2.58 3.19 19.38
C ASP A 60 -1.64 2.57 20.43
N THR A 61 -0.35 2.93 20.38
CA THR A 61 0.70 2.43 21.29
C THR A 61 1.11 3.43 22.38
N GLY A 62 0.44 4.58 22.45
CA GLY A 62 0.79 5.67 23.38
C GLY A 62 1.98 6.53 22.93
N LYS A 63 2.49 6.32 21.71
CA LYS A 63 3.54 7.14 21.10
C LYS A 63 2.94 8.17 20.15
N ASN A 64 3.73 9.17 19.77
CA ASN A 64 3.36 10.12 18.74
C ASN A 64 4.41 10.17 17.64
N ILE A 65 4.01 10.57 16.43
CA ILE A 65 4.89 10.88 15.32
C ILE A 65 4.55 12.28 14.82
N ASN A 66 5.55 13.12 14.59
CA ASN A 66 5.30 14.45 14.04
C ASN A 66 4.98 14.38 12.54
N ASN A 67 4.41 15.47 12.01
CA ASN A 67 4.05 15.53 10.60
C ASN A 67 5.29 15.39 9.71
N GLU A 68 6.39 16.04 10.08
CA GLU A 68 7.64 16.06 9.32
C GLU A 68 8.23 14.65 9.17
N ALA A 69 8.27 13.86 10.25
CA ALA A 69 8.75 12.47 10.20
C ALA A 69 7.80 11.57 9.40
N SER A 70 6.49 11.76 9.56
CA SER A 70 5.49 10.99 8.81
C SER A 70 5.66 11.22 7.30
N HIS A 71 5.83 12.47 6.89
CA HIS A 71 6.07 12.83 5.50
C HIS A 71 7.42 12.32 5.00
N LEU A 72 8.48 12.40 5.81
CA LEU A 72 9.80 11.89 5.47
C LEU A 72 9.78 10.37 5.21
N ILE A 73 9.06 9.59 6.03
CA ILE A 73 8.91 8.15 5.80
C ILE A 73 8.27 7.90 4.44
N VAL A 74 7.20 8.62 4.10
CA VAL A 74 6.49 8.45 2.82
C VAL A 74 7.38 8.82 1.62
N GLU A 75 8.16 9.89 1.76
CA GLU A 75 9.10 10.35 0.73
C GLU A 75 10.19 9.31 0.46
N LEU A 76 10.84 8.79 1.51
CA LEU A 76 11.93 7.83 1.40
C LEU A 76 11.52 6.51 0.74
N VAL A 77 10.27 6.10 0.93
CA VAL A 77 9.73 4.83 0.42
C VAL A 77 8.93 5.00 -0.87
N ASP A 78 8.85 6.22 -1.41
CA ASP A 78 8.16 6.56 -2.64
C ASP A 78 6.72 5.99 -2.69
N ASN A 79 5.99 6.16 -1.58
CA ASN A 79 4.63 5.66 -1.36
C ASN A 79 4.45 4.12 -1.52
N HIS A 80 5.52 3.34 -1.44
CA HIS A 80 5.45 1.88 -1.53
C HIS A 80 4.99 1.27 -0.20
N PRO A 81 3.78 0.67 -0.12
CA PRO A 81 3.15 0.35 1.17
C PRO A 81 3.97 -0.58 2.07
N TYR A 82 4.62 -1.58 1.47
CA TYR A 82 5.47 -2.51 2.20
C TYR A 82 6.68 -1.82 2.86
N TYR A 83 7.39 -0.98 2.10
CA TYR A 83 8.56 -0.26 2.63
C TYR A 83 8.13 0.83 3.62
N ALA A 84 6.98 1.46 3.37
CA ALA A 84 6.39 2.44 4.27
C ALA A 84 6.10 1.84 5.66
N GLN A 85 5.50 0.64 5.70
CA GLN A 85 5.27 -0.10 6.95
C GLN A 85 6.58 -0.53 7.61
N GLN A 86 7.54 -1.04 6.83
CA GLN A 86 8.83 -1.50 7.35
C GLN A 86 9.62 -0.35 8.00
N LEU A 87 9.75 0.79 7.30
CA LEU A 87 10.46 1.96 7.82
C LEU A 87 9.75 2.55 9.04
N ALA A 88 8.42 2.68 9.00
CA ALA A 88 7.64 3.15 10.15
C ALA A 88 7.79 2.25 11.38
N GLN A 89 7.86 0.92 11.19
CA GLN A 89 8.11 -0.02 12.27
C GLN A 89 9.50 0.17 12.89
N LEU A 90 10.53 0.34 12.06
CA LEU A 90 11.89 0.60 12.53
C LEU A 90 11.96 1.91 13.33
N SER A 91 11.37 2.99 12.81
CA SER A 91 11.28 4.27 13.51
C SER A 91 10.49 4.15 14.82
N TRP A 92 9.42 3.36 14.85
CA TRP A 92 8.63 3.11 16.05
C TRP A 92 9.43 2.39 17.13
N LEU A 93 10.24 1.39 16.77
CA LEU A 93 11.08 0.64 17.71
C LEU A 93 12.14 1.52 18.37
N ARG A 94 12.63 2.54 17.66
CA ARG A 94 13.63 3.50 18.17
C ARG A 94 13.00 4.67 18.94
N THR A 95 11.69 4.87 18.80
CA THR A 95 10.97 5.96 19.47
C THR A 95 10.57 5.58 20.89
N LYS A 96 10.88 6.45 21.87
CA LYS A 96 10.35 6.34 23.24
C LYS A 96 8.95 6.96 23.34
N ASP A 97 8.84 8.28 23.12
CA ASP A 97 7.58 9.03 23.21
C ASP A 97 7.20 9.70 21.88
N ILE A 98 8.11 10.47 21.27
CA ILE A 98 7.85 11.24 20.04
C ILE A 98 8.84 10.85 18.95
N CYS A 99 8.33 10.37 17.81
CA CYS A 99 9.10 10.10 16.61
C CYS A 99 9.27 11.41 15.82
N ASN A 100 10.52 11.82 15.64
CA ASN A 100 10.92 12.98 14.85
C ASN A 100 11.77 12.55 13.64
N VAL A 101 12.19 13.51 12.83
CA VAL A 101 12.97 13.26 11.62
C VAL A 101 14.33 12.62 11.89
N ASP A 102 14.93 12.85 13.05
CA ASP A 102 16.24 12.27 13.40
C ASP A 102 16.12 10.76 13.62
N VAL A 103 15.07 10.31 14.34
CA VAL A 103 14.78 8.88 14.55
C VAL A 103 14.53 8.14 13.22
N VAL A 104 13.94 8.83 12.23
CA VAL A 104 13.73 8.26 10.88
C VAL A 104 15.07 8.16 10.12
N ARG A 105 15.95 9.15 10.25
CA ARG A 105 17.24 9.21 9.53
C ARG A 105 18.32 8.29 10.10
N GLU A 106 18.24 7.94 11.37
CA GLU A 106 19.11 6.91 11.98
C GLU A 106 18.80 5.47 11.50
N GLY A 107 17.90 5.33 10.51
CA GLY A 107 17.29 4.08 10.11
C GLY A 107 17.79 3.40 8.86
#